data_AF-A0A530RCP4-F1
#
_entry.id   AF-A0A530RCP4-F1
#
_cell.length_a   1.000
_cell.length_b   1.000
_cell.length_c   1.000
_cell.angle_alpha   90.00
_cell.angle_beta   90.00
_cell.angle_gamma   90.00
#
_symmetry.space_group_name_H-M   'P 1'
#
loop_
_entity.id
_entity.type
_entity.pdbx_description
1 polymer ?
#
loop_
_entity_poly.entity_id
_entity_poly.type
_entity_poly.pdbx_seq_one_letter_code
_entity_poly.pdbx_strand_id
1 'polypeptide(L)'
;VDVVDGTNPWLLNRTLGGDPDVVARLGAAFVRGVQKAGIATATKHFPGFNHLPLDPALTDVVLETETGQIEVYAETFAAMIAAGTRAVMVGPAAVRSIDPINAACVSPAVISMLREKFGFTGLVISDDLDAPATARGQNLIDTAVASLNAGAELLLFSGRSHLRQVSEGLVEAVSSGDLSERRLLQAAERVRSFVSS
;
A
#
# COMPACT_ATOMS: atom_id res chain seq x y z
N VAL A 1 -6.34 8.85 -3.38
CA VAL A 1 -6.14 10.15 -2.69
C VAL A 1 -4.79 10.75 -3.00
N ASP A 2 -4.06 10.15 -3.95
CA ASP A 2 -2.90 10.74 -4.58
C ASP A 2 -3.19 12.14 -5.13
N VAL A 3 -2.23 13.04 -4.95
CA VAL A 3 -2.18 14.37 -5.57
C VAL A 3 -1.08 14.32 -6.62
N VAL A 4 -1.41 14.63 -7.86
CA VAL A 4 -0.50 14.55 -9.00
C VAL A 4 -0.13 15.96 -9.46
N ASP A 5 1.16 16.29 -9.43
CA ASP A 5 1.72 17.58 -9.83
C ASP A 5 2.64 17.47 -11.06
N GLY A 6 2.81 16.26 -11.61
CA GLY A 6 3.58 16.02 -12.82
C GLY A 6 3.07 14.85 -13.66
N THR A 7 3.92 14.29 -14.52
CA THR A 7 3.55 13.17 -15.39
C THR A 7 3.27 11.89 -14.60
N ASN A 8 2.03 11.42 -14.67
CA ASN A 8 1.65 10.13 -14.09
C ASN A 8 0.53 9.46 -14.93
N PRO A 9 0.86 8.70 -15.99
CA PRO A 9 -0.15 8.02 -16.82
C PRO A 9 -0.93 6.95 -16.03
N TRP A 10 -0.32 6.33 -15.03
CA TRP A 10 -0.97 5.34 -14.17
C TRP A 10 -2.15 5.93 -13.41
N LEU A 11 -2.05 7.17 -12.94
CA LEU A 11 -3.10 7.87 -12.18
C LEU A 11 -3.97 8.81 -13.01
N LEU A 12 -3.80 8.83 -14.34
CA LEU A 12 -4.59 9.71 -15.22
C LEU A 12 -6.09 9.46 -15.03
N ASN A 13 -6.85 10.52 -14.76
CA ASN A 13 -8.29 10.49 -14.48
C ASN A 13 -8.71 9.64 -13.25
N ARG A 14 -7.78 9.35 -12.34
CA ARG A 14 -8.02 8.56 -11.12
C ARG A 14 -7.84 9.36 -9.82
N THR A 15 -7.52 10.65 -9.92
CA THR A 15 -7.34 11.54 -8.76
C THR A 15 -8.57 12.44 -8.55
N LEU A 16 -8.70 12.98 -7.33
CA LEU A 16 -9.80 13.89 -6.97
C LEU A 16 -9.48 15.37 -7.29
N GLY A 17 -8.30 15.65 -7.85
CA GLY A 17 -7.80 17.00 -8.12
C GLY A 17 -6.28 17.09 -7.94
N GLY A 18 -5.73 18.28 -8.20
CA GLY A 18 -4.31 18.61 -7.98
C GLY A 18 -4.04 19.42 -6.70
N ASP A 19 -5.09 19.81 -5.98
CA ASP A 19 -4.98 20.56 -4.72
C ASP A 19 -5.15 19.60 -3.53
N PRO A 20 -4.12 19.44 -2.66
CA PRO A 20 -4.17 18.58 -1.49
C PRO A 20 -5.35 18.85 -0.55
N ASP A 21 -5.75 20.11 -0.35
CA ASP A 21 -6.85 20.47 0.56
C ASP A 21 -8.20 20.04 -0.02
N VAL A 22 -8.37 20.19 -1.34
CA VAL A 22 -9.55 19.69 -2.06
C VAL A 22 -9.62 18.17 -1.96
N VAL A 23 -8.50 17.49 -2.22
CA VAL A 23 -8.39 16.02 -2.17
C VAL A 23 -8.67 15.50 -0.76
N ALA A 24 -8.11 16.13 0.27
CA ALA A 24 -8.35 15.83 1.68
C ALA A 24 -9.83 15.95 2.03
N ARG A 25 -10.47 17.06 1.69
CA ARG A 25 -11.89 17.32 1.97
C ARG A 25 -12.81 16.32 1.27
N LEU A 26 -12.62 16.11 -0.03
CA LEU A 26 -13.46 15.22 -0.84
C LEU A 26 -13.25 13.75 -0.47
N GLY A 27 -12.00 13.32 -0.31
CA GLY A 27 -11.69 11.94 0.09
C GLY A 27 -12.24 11.61 1.48
N ALA A 28 -12.14 12.52 2.44
CA ALA A 28 -12.68 12.32 3.77
C ALA A 28 -14.23 12.22 3.75
N ALA A 29 -14.89 13.01 2.91
CA ALA A 29 -16.33 12.92 2.68
C ALA A 29 -16.72 11.58 2.04
N PHE A 30 -15.94 11.11 1.06
CA PHE A 30 -16.13 9.81 0.41
C PHE A 30 -16.00 8.66 1.43
N VAL A 31 -14.93 8.65 2.24
CA VAL A 31 -14.72 7.65 3.30
C VAL A 31 -15.92 7.58 4.24
N ARG A 32 -16.37 8.73 4.77
CA ARG A 32 -17.55 8.77 5.65
C ARG A 32 -18.82 8.30 4.95
N GLY A 33 -19.02 8.69 3.69
CA GLY A 33 -20.21 8.32 2.92
C GLY A 33 -20.31 6.81 2.69
N VAL A 34 -19.23 6.20 2.18
CA VAL A 34 -19.19 4.77 1.87
C VAL A 34 -19.31 3.94 3.16
N GLN A 35 -18.60 4.32 4.23
CA GLN A 35 -18.66 3.58 5.49
C GLN A 35 -19.99 3.73 6.22
N LYS A 36 -20.72 4.85 6.05
CA LYS A 36 -22.11 4.96 6.54
C LYS A 36 -23.05 3.95 5.88
N ALA A 37 -22.74 3.49 4.66
CA ALA A 37 -23.48 2.43 4.00
C ALA A 37 -23.03 1.01 4.42
N GLY A 38 -22.16 0.89 5.43
CA GLY A 38 -21.66 -0.39 5.92
C GLY A 38 -20.55 -1.01 5.06
N ILE A 39 -19.97 -0.25 4.11
CA ILE A 39 -18.91 -0.72 3.22
C ILE A 39 -17.58 -0.12 3.68
N ALA A 40 -16.57 -0.96 3.93
CA ALA A 40 -15.24 -0.47 4.28
C ALA A 40 -14.54 0.21 3.08
N THR A 41 -13.76 1.26 3.34
CA THR A 41 -12.92 1.90 2.32
C THR A 41 -11.46 1.51 2.45
N ALA A 42 -10.78 1.41 1.31
CA ALA A 42 -9.33 1.33 1.22
C ALA A 42 -8.78 2.64 0.64
N THR A 43 -8.06 3.40 1.45
CA THR A 43 -7.37 4.62 1.03
C THR A 43 -6.08 4.27 0.31
N LYS A 44 -5.84 4.85 -0.86
CA LYS A 44 -4.70 4.49 -1.71
C LYS A 44 -4.16 5.64 -2.55
N HIS A 45 -2.89 5.61 -2.97
CA HIS A 45 -1.86 4.57 -2.71
C HIS A 45 -0.75 5.15 -1.83
N PHE A 46 -0.63 4.73 -0.57
CA PHE A 46 0.30 5.36 0.38
C PHE A 46 1.77 5.15 -0.07
N PRO A 47 2.67 6.16 0.01
CA PRO A 47 2.50 7.49 0.60
C PRO A 47 1.96 8.57 -0.35
N GLY A 48 1.62 8.22 -1.59
CA GLY A 48 1.21 9.15 -2.63
C GLY A 48 2.22 9.18 -3.78
N PHE A 49 1.74 9.06 -5.03
CA PHE A 49 2.61 9.02 -6.21
C PHE A 49 2.35 10.21 -7.13
N ASN A 50 2.94 11.36 -6.80
CA ASN A 50 2.68 12.63 -7.47
C ASN A 50 3.29 12.71 -8.89
N HIS A 51 4.44 12.08 -9.10
CA HIS A 51 5.14 12.07 -10.39
C HIS A 51 5.75 10.69 -10.68
N LEU A 52 5.13 9.92 -11.55
CA LEU A 52 5.59 8.57 -11.90
C LEU A 52 5.43 8.39 -13.42
N PRO A 53 6.48 8.62 -14.24
CA PRO A 53 6.33 8.80 -15.68
C PRO A 53 5.94 7.53 -16.46
N LEU A 54 6.05 6.35 -15.83
CA LEU A 54 5.72 5.05 -16.39
C LEU A 54 4.70 4.34 -15.50
N ASP A 55 3.97 3.39 -16.08
CA ASP A 55 2.98 2.60 -15.33
C ASP A 55 3.67 1.51 -14.51
N PRO A 56 3.54 1.51 -13.16
CA PRO A 56 4.18 0.52 -12.30
C PRO A 56 3.67 -0.91 -12.51
N ALA A 57 2.48 -1.08 -13.09
CA ALA A 57 1.96 -2.39 -13.48
C ALA A 57 2.66 -2.97 -14.73
N LEU A 58 3.39 -2.14 -15.47
CA LEU A 58 4.04 -2.53 -16.73
C LEU A 58 5.56 -2.35 -16.70
N THR A 59 6.09 -1.57 -15.76
CA THR A 59 7.51 -1.23 -15.73
C THR A 59 8.01 -1.09 -14.31
N ASP A 60 9.25 -1.51 -14.07
CA ASP A 60 9.97 -1.15 -12.85
C ASP A 60 10.29 0.35 -12.89
N VAL A 61 9.52 1.12 -12.14
CA VAL A 61 9.60 2.58 -12.05
C VAL A 61 9.71 3.00 -10.59
N VAL A 62 10.43 4.09 -10.34
CA VAL A 62 10.73 4.62 -9.02
C VAL A 62 10.18 6.04 -8.91
N LEU A 63 9.62 6.38 -7.74
CA LEU A 63 9.23 7.74 -7.40
C LEU A 63 10.46 8.51 -6.92
N GLU A 64 10.79 9.58 -7.64
CA GLU A 64 11.99 10.41 -7.43
C GLU A 64 11.77 11.60 -6.47
N THR A 65 10.58 11.74 -5.90
CA THR A 65 10.20 12.85 -5.04
C THR A 65 11.00 12.86 -3.72
N GLU A 66 11.56 14.02 -3.36
CA GLU A 66 12.37 14.22 -2.16
C GLU A 66 11.59 14.01 -0.84
N THR A 67 12.29 13.66 0.25
CA THR A 67 11.66 13.25 1.52
C THR A 67 10.77 14.35 2.12
N GLY A 68 11.17 15.61 2.04
CA GLY A 68 10.35 16.72 2.56
C GLY A 68 9.04 16.89 1.79
N GLN A 69 9.06 16.58 0.48
CA GLN A 69 7.91 16.74 -0.40
C GLN A 69 6.97 15.53 -0.36
N ILE A 70 7.50 14.31 -0.19
CA ILE A 70 6.65 13.10 -0.12
C ILE A 70 5.74 13.12 1.12
N GLU A 71 6.21 13.70 2.23
CA GLU A 71 5.39 13.86 3.44
C GLU A 71 4.21 14.80 3.22
N VAL A 72 4.42 15.90 2.47
CA VAL A 72 3.34 16.83 2.09
C VAL A 72 2.25 16.11 1.29
N TYR A 73 2.62 15.21 0.37
CA TYR A 73 1.64 14.39 -0.35
C TYR A 73 0.95 13.36 0.55
N ALA A 74 1.69 12.79 1.50
CA ALA A 74 1.16 11.84 2.47
C ALA A 74 0.15 12.46 3.45
N GLU A 75 0.17 13.79 3.69
CA GLU A 75 -0.81 14.47 4.55
C GLU A 75 -2.27 14.29 4.09
N THR A 76 -2.51 14.07 2.79
CA THR A 76 -3.86 13.72 2.32
C THR A 76 -4.37 12.42 2.93
N PHE A 77 -3.50 11.47 3.29
CA PHE A 77 -3.87 10.24 3.98
C PHE A 77 -4.25 10.49 5.44
N ALA A 78 -3.62 11.47 6.11
CA ALA A 78 -3.99 11.85 7.47
C ALA A 78 -5.48 12.24 7.56
N ALA A 79 -5.99 12.98 6.56
CA ALA A 79 -7.40 13.32 6.49
C ALA A 79 -8.33 12.10 6.35
N MET A 80 -7.89 11.06 5.63
CA MET A 80 -8.67 9.82 5.47
C MET A 80 -8.64 8.95 6.73
N ILE A 81 -7.48 8.91 7.39
CA ILE A 81 -7.29 8.24 8.67
C ILE A 81 -8.18 8.91 9.72
N ALA A 82 -8.17 10.25 9.81
CA ALA A 82 -9.05 11.01 10.68
C ALA A 82 -10.54 10.84 10.33
N ALA A 83 -10.87 10.61 9.05
CA ALA A 83 -12.22 10.26 8.62
C ALA A 83 -12.63 8.82 8.96
N GLY A 84 -11.72 8.02 9.50
CA GLY A 84 -11.96 6.65 9.95
C GLY A 84 -11.81 5.61 8.85
N THR A 85 -11.00 5.85 7.82
CA THR A 85 -10.75 4.83 6.78
C THR A 85 -10.26 3.54 7.44
N ARG A 86 -10.88 2.41 7.07
CA ARG A 86 -10.62 1.13 7.73
C ARG A 86 -9.41 0.39 7.14
N ALA A 87 -9.03 0.68 5.90
CA ALA A 87 -7.88 0.09 5.25
C ALA A 87 -7.04 1.13 4.50
N VAL A 88 -5.74 0.89 4.40
CA VAL A 88 -4.82 1.66 3.56
C VAL A 88 -4.06 0.68 2.66
N MET A 89 -4.08 0.94 1.37
CA MET A 89 -3.26 0.25 0.38
C MET A 89 -1.97 1.04 0.18
N VAL A 90 -0.84 0.38 0.37
CA VAL A 90 0.50 0.94 0.20
C VAL A 90 0.94 0.67 -1.24
N GLY A 91 1.55 1.64 -1.91
CA GLY A 91 1.72 1.59 -3.36
C GLY A 91 2.80 0.62 -3.89
N PRO A 92 2.86 0.49 -5.22
CA PRO A 92 3.61 -0.57 -5.90
C PRO A 92 5.05 -0.18 -6.26
N ALA A 93 5.41 1.10 -6.25
CA ALA A 93 6.73 1.55 -6.69
C ALA A 93 7.64 1.92 -5.51
N ALA A 94 8.96 1.83 -5.71
CA ALA A 94 9.93 2.30 -4.73
C ALA A 94 9.85 3.82 -4.58
N VAL A 95 10.08 4.32 -3.36
CA VAL A 95 10.10 5.76 -3.06
C VAL A 95 11.53 6.11 -2.71
N ARG A 96 12.29 6.64 -3.68
CA ARG A 96 13.76 6.79 -3.58
C ARG A 96 14.21 7.48 -2.30
N SER A 97 13.43 8.47 -1.86
CA SER A 97 13.72 9.31 -0.70
C SER A 97 13.42 8.66 0.65
N ILE A 98 12.80 7.48 0.68
CA ILE A 98 12.51 6.69 1.89
C ILE A 98 13.23 5.34 1.82
N ASP A 99 13.00 4.59 0.75
CA ASP A 99 13.60 3.28 0.48
C ASP A 99 13.79 3.11 -1.03
N PRO A 100 15.03 3.23 -1.54
CA PRO A 100 15.31 3.10 -2.97
C PRO A 100 15.38 1.65 -3.44
N ILE A 101 15.35 0.68 -2.53
CA ILE A 101 15.54 -0.75 -2.83
C ILE A 101 14.19 -1.44 -2.97
N ASN A 102 13.29 -1.21 -2.03
CA ASN A 102 12.00 -1.90 -1.97
C ASN A 102 10.86 -1.01 -2.47
N ALA A 103 9.89 -1.64 -3.13
CA ALA A 103 8.60 -1.01 -3.39
C ALA A 103 7.92 -0.59 -2.07
N ALA A 104 7.06 0.43 -2.12
CA ALA A 104 6.46 1.01 -0.92
C ALA A 104 5.73 -0.04 -0.07
N CYS A 105 4.95 -0.95 -0.67
CA CYS A 105 4.26 -2.04 0.04
C CYS A 105 5.14 -3.21 0.49
N VAL A 106 6.42 -3.17 0.16
CA VAL A 106 7.45 -4.14 0.55
C VAL A 106 8.51 -3.48 1.47
N SER A 107 8.40 -2.17 1.72
CA SER A 107 9.35 -1.41 2.52
C SER A 107 8.90 -1.31 3.99
N PRO A 108 9.70 -1.83 4.95
CA PRO A 108 9.44 -1.63 6.37
C PRO A 108 9.41 -0.15 6.77
N ALA A 109 10.23 0.69 6.12
CA ALA A 109 10.31 2.12 6.42
C ALA A 109 9.02 2.87 6.03
N VAL A 110 8.46 2.57 4.85
CA VAL A 110 7.19 3.19 4.42
C VAL A 110 6.04 2.72 5.30
N ILE A 111 5.96 1.43 5.62
CA ILE A 111 4.87 0.92 6.47
C ILE A 111 5.01 1.41 7.91
N SER A 112 6.23 1.52 8.45
CA SER A 112 6.50 2.15 9.74
C SER A 112 6.06 3.62 9.74
N MET A 113 6.34 4.39 8.67
CA MET A 113 5.83 5.76 8.54
C MET A 113 4.30 5.82 8.65
N LEU A 114 3.58 4.94 7.95
CA LEU A 114 2.12 4.85 8.05
C LEU A 114 1.64 4.53 9.48
N ARG A 115 2.29 3.58 10.16
CA ARG A 115 1.92 3.13 11.50
C ARG A 115 2.26 4.13 12.60
N GLU A 116 3.48 4.64 12.58
CA GLU A 116 4.08 5.42 13.68
C GLU A 116 3.82 6.91 13.50
N LYS A 117 4.12 7.47 12.32
CA LYS A 117 3.97 8.90 12.06
C LYS A 117 2.52 9.28 11.81
N PHE A 118 1.80 8.51 10.99
CA PHE A 118 0.40 8.77 10.66
C PHE A 118 -0.59 8.09 11.62
N GLY A 119 -0.12 7.27 12.56
CA GLY A 119 -0.94 6.65 13.59
C GLY A 119 -2.01 5.69 13.05
N PHE A 120 -1.84 5.15 11.84
CA PHE A 120 -2.85 4.28 11.24
C PHE A 120 -2.90 2.92 11.95
N THR A 121 -4.07 2.53 12.43
CA THR A 121 -4.29 1.28 13.18
C THR A 121 -5.12 0.23 12.43
N GLY A 122 -5.71 0.60 11.29
CA GLY A 122 -6.53 -0.27 10.46
C GLY A 122 -5.72 -1.30 9.65
N LEU A 123 -6.35 -1.88 8.64
CA LEU A 123 -5.75 -2.93 7.80
C LEU A 123 -4.80 -2.34 6.76
N VAL A 124 -3.55 -2.82 6.72
CA VAL A 124 -2.57 -2.47 5.69
C VAL A 124 -2.61 -3.52 4.58
N ILE A 125 -2.86 -3.06 3.36
CA ILE A 125 -2.96 -3.89 2.17
C ILE A 125 -1.75 -3.59 1.28
N SER A 126 -1.12 -4.61 0.69
CA SER A 126 -0.17 -4.38 -0.39
C SER A 126 -0.90 -3.87 -1.65
N ASP A 127 -0.18 -3.25 -2.57
CA ASP A 127 -0.61 -3.22 -3.96
C ASP A 127 -0.24 -4.55 -4.64
N ASP A 128 -0.44 -4.63 -5.95
CA ASP A 128 -0.24 -5.83 -6.77
C ASP A 128 1.21 -6.35 -6.68
N LEU A 129 1.40 -7.50 -6.03
CA LEU A 129 2.74 -8.03 -5.73
C LEU A 129 3.48 -8.58 -6.94
N ASP A 130 2.77 -9.00 -8.00
CA ASP A 130 3.36 -9.46 -9.26
C ASP A 130 3.54 -8.33 -10.28
N ALA A 131 3.19 -7.08 -9.95
CA ALA A 131 3.51 -5.93 -10.79
C ALA A 131 5.04 -5.72 -10.90
N PRO A 132 5.57 -5.34 -12.07
CA PRO A 132 7.01 -5.13 -12.28
C PRO A 132 7.66 -4.16 -11.30
N ALA A 133 7.01 -3.04 -10.95
CA ALA A 133 7.55 -2.09 -9.96
C ALA A 133 7.52 -2.63 -8.53
N THR A 134 6.59 -3.52 -8.20
CA THR A 134 6.48 -4.13 -6.86
C THR A 134 7.50 -5.25 -6.71
N ALA A 135 7.51 -6.18 -7.67
CA ALA A 135 8.36 -7.35 -7.67
C ALA A 135 9.84 -7.01 -7.89
N ARG A 136 10.14 -5.97 -8.70
CA ARG A 136 11.51 -5.50 -8.99
C ARG A 136 12.45 -6.66 -9.38
N GLY A 137 11.92 -7.60 -10.19
CA GLY A 137 12.63 -8.79 -10.64
C GLY A 137 12.60 -9.99 -9.68
N GLN A 138 12.01 -9.87 -8.50
CA GLN A 138 11.77 -10.99 -7.59
C GLN A 138 10.58 -11.83 -8.06
N ASN A 139 10.49 -13.07 -7.55
CA ASN A 139 9.29 -13.88 -7.76
C ASN A 139 8.20 -13.53 -6.75
N LEU A 140 6.96 -13.88 -7.09
CA LEU A 140 5.77 -13.55 -6.29
C LEU A 140 5.84 -14.06 -4.83
N ILE A 141 6.42 -15.23 -4.57
CA ILE A 141 6.51 -15.77 -3.19
C ILE A 141 7.46 -14.90 -2.37
N ASP A 142 8.64 -14.58 -2.90
CA ASP A 142 9.63 -13.74 -2.21
C ASP A 142 9.06 -12.34 -1.95
N THR A 143 8.36 -11.76 -2.93
CA THR A 143 7.71 -10.45 -2.77
C THR A 143 6.59 -10.49 -1.72
N ALA A 144 5.82 -11.58 -1.66
CA ALA A 144 4.79 -11.78 -0.64
C ALA A 144 5.38 -11.92 0.77
N VAL A 145 6.44 -12.71 0.93
CA VAL A 145 7.17 -12.86 2.20
C VAL A 145 7.73 -11.52 2.65
N ALA A 146 8.38 -10.79 1.73
CA ALA A 146 8.95 -9.47 2.02
C ALA A 146 7.86 -8.45 2.42
N SER A 147 6.71 -8.42 1.73
CA SER A 147 5.59 -7.54 2.07
C SER A 147 5.00 -7.85 3.46
N LEU A 148 4.85 -9.13 3.80
CA LEU A 148 4.45 -9.54 5.15
C LEU A 148 5.49 -9.08 6.18
N ASN A 149 6.77 -9.36 5.97
CA ASN A 149 7.84 -8.93 6.88
C ASN A 149 7.89 -7.40 7.06
N ALA A 150 7.59 -6.63 6.01
CA ALA A 150 7.52 -5.18 6.05
C ALA A 150 6.32 -4.64 6.86
N GLY A 151 5.25 -5.43 7.00
CA GLY A 151 4.10 -5.06 7.85
C GLY A 151 2.74 -5.08 7.14
N ALA A 152 2.66 -5.47 5.86
CA ALA A 152 1.38 -5.63 5.18
C ALA A 152 0.60 -6.84 5.73
N GLU A 153 -0.72 -6.75 5.80
CA GLU A 153 -1.55 -7.79 6.45
C GLU A 153 -2.46 -8.51 5.45
N LEU A 154 -2.88 -7.80 4.40
CA LEU A 154 -3.61 -8.36 3.28
C LEU A 154 -2.79 -8.21 2.01
N LEU A 155 -2.47 -9.34 1.38
CA LEU A 155 -1.67 -9.38 0.16
C LEU A 155 -2.59 -9.33 -1.06
N LEU A 156 -2.28 -8.45 -2.00
CA LEU A 156 -2.94 -8.32 -3.29
C LEU A 156 -1.99 -8.81 -4.38
N PHE A 157 -2.46 -9.74 -5.21
CA PHE A 157 -1.75 -10.18 -6.41
C PHE A 157 -2.75 -10.64 -7.46
N SER A 158 -2.37 -10.56 -8.72
CA SER A 158 -3.23 -10.93 -9.83
C SER A 158 -3.31 -12.45 -9.98
N GLY A 159 -4.53 -12.96 -10.26
CA GLY A 159 -4.74 -14.36 -10.68
C GLY A 159 -5.00 -15.38 -9.56
N ARG A 160 -6.22 -15.92 -9.54
CA ARG A 160 -6.63 -16.99 -8.62
C ARG A 160 -5.78 -18.26 -8.72
N SER A 161 -5.14 -18.50 -9.86
CA SER A 161 -4.21 -19.62 -10.09
C SER A 161 -3.01 -19.61 -9.15
N HIS A 162 -2.56 -18.44 -8.71
CA HIS A 162 -1.39 -18.30 -7.84
C HIS A 162 -1.69 -18.58 -6.36
N LEU A 163 -2.97 -18.61 -5.96
CA LEU A 163 -3.35 -18.69 -4.54
C LEU A 163 -2.77 -19.92 -3.84
N ARG A 164 -2.83 -21.09 -4.48
CA ARG A 164 -2.26 -22.33 -3.92
C ARG A 164 -0.74 -22.21 -3.75
N GLN A 165 -0.06 -21.78 -4.81
CA GLN A 165 1.39 -21.64 -4.82
C GLN A 165 1.88 -20.64 -3.76
N VAL A 166 1.22 -19.48 -3.65
CA VAL A 166 1.56 -18.48 -2.62
C VAL A 166 1.28 -19.03 -1.23
N SER A 167 0.14 -19.70 -1.01
CA SER A 167 -0.16 -20.30 0.29
C SER A 167 0.87 -21.35 0.71
N GLU A 168 1.28 -22.23 -0.21
CA GLU A 168 2.30 -23.26 0.04
C GLU A 168 3.69 -22.62 0.26
N GLY A 169 4.04 -21.61 -0.54
CA GLY A 169 5.30 -20.86 -0.40
C GLY A 169 5.40 -20.11 0.92
N LEU A 170 4.31 -19.53 1.43
CA LEU A 170 4.30 -18.88 2.75
C LEU A 170 4.47 -19.89 3.89
N VAL A 171 3.94 -21.11 3.77
CA VAL A 171 4.15 -22.18 4.75
C VAL A 171 5.61 -22.64 4.75
N GLU A 172 6.22 -22.77 3.57
CA GLU A 172 7.63 -23.09 3.44
C GLU A 172 8.51 -21.98 4.04
N ALA A 173 8.21 -20.71 3.75
CA ALA A 173 8.94 -19.57 4.32
C ALA A 173 8.87 -19.51 5.85
N VAL A 174 7.75 -19.96 6.45
CA VAL A 174 7.67 -20.12 7.91
C VAL A 174 8.54 -21.27 8.41
N SER A 175 8.58 -22.36 7.65
CA SER A 175 9.33 -23.57 7.99
C SER A 175 10.85 -23.36 7.86
N SER A 176 11.28 -22.56 6.88
CA SER A 176 12.68 -22.17 6.65
C SER A 176 13.16 -21.06 7.59
N GLY A 177 12.24 -20.28 8.16
CA GLY A 177 12.52 -19.14 9.04
C GLY A 177 12.59 -17.79 8.33
N ASP A 178 12.35 -17.72 7.03
CA ASP A 178 12.31 -16.49 6.24
C ASP A 178 11.10 -15.61 6.58
N LEU A 179 10.02 -16.22 7.08
CA LEU A 179 8.85 -15.56 7.63
C LEU A 179 8.59 -16.05 9.05
N SER A 180 8.46 -15.13 10.02
CA SER A 180 8.07 -15.53 11.37
C SER A 180 6.63 -16.05 11.41
N GLU A 181 6.39 -17.22 12.01
CA GLU A 181 5.03 -17.74 12.26
C GLU A 181 4.15 -16.71 12.99
N ARG A 182 4.71 -16.05 14.02
CA ARG A 182 4.03 -14.98 14.77
C ARG A 182 3.59 -13.86 13.85
N ARG A 183 4.43 -13.48 12.87
CA ARG A 183 4.12 -12.40 11.93
C ARG A 183 2.98 -12.79 11.00
N LEU A 184 2.98 -14.01 10.47
CA LEU A 184 1.91 -14.53 9.61
C LEU A 184 0.58 -14.62 10.37
N LEU A 185 0.59 -15.16 11.58
CA LEU A 185 -0.61 -15.27 12.43
C LEU A 185 -1.18 -13.89 12.78
N GLN A 186 -0.31 -12.90 13.06
CA GLN A 186 -0.73 -11.52 13.31
C GLN A 186 -1.43 -10.90 12.09
N ALA A 187 -0.90 -11.10 10.87
CA ALA A 187 -1.55 -10.64 9.65
C ALA A 187 -2.94 -11.28 9.48
N ALA A 188 -3.01 -12.60 9.61
CA ALA A 188 -4.26 -13.35 9.48
C ALA A 188 -5.32 -12.89 10.50
N GLU A 189 -4.91 -12.58 11.72
CA GLU A 189 -5.82 -12.10 12.76
C GLU A 189 -6.35 -10.68 12.48
N ARG A 190 -5.50 -9.80 11.95
CA ARG A 190 -5.91 -8.46 11.50
C ARG A 190 -6.96 -8.55 10.39
N VAL A 191 -6.78 -9.45 9.43
CA VAL A 191 -7.76 -9.71 8.36
C VAL A 191 -9.07 -10.27 8.92
N ARG A 192 -9.03 -11.26 9.82
CA ARG A 192 -10.25 -11.82 10.44
C ARG A 192 -11.02 -10.79 11.26
N SER A 193 -10.31 -10.00 12.06
CA SER A 193 -10.89 -8.91 12.86
C SER A 193 -11.54 -7.86 11.96
N PHE A 194 -10.91 -7.52 10.84
CA PHE A 194 -11.46 -6.58 9.87
C PHE A 194 -12.80 -7.04 9.27
N VAL A 195 -12.98 -8.32 8.97
CA VAL A 195 -14.25 -8.84 8.42
C VAL A 195 -15.37 -8.86 9.47
N SER A 196 -15.01 -8.93 10.76
CA SER A 196 -15.96 -9.11 11.86
C SER A 196 -16.45 -7.80 12.51
N SER A 197 -15.82 -6.67 12.19
CA SER A 197 -16.16 -5.32 12.68
C SER A 197 -16.85 -4.49 11.60
#